data_AF-A0AAV8EH86-F1
#
_entry.id   AF-A0AAV8EH86-F1
#
_cell.length_a   1.000
_cell.length_b   1.000
_cell.length_c   1.000
_cell.angle_alpha   90.00
_cell.angle_beta   90.00
_cell.angle_gamma   90.00
#
_symmetry.space_group_name_H-M   'P 1'
#
loop_
_entity.id
_entity.type
_entity.pdbx_description
1 polymer ?
#
loop_
_entity_poly.entity_id
_entity_poly.type
_entity_poly.pdbx_seq_one_letter_code
_entity_poly.pdbx_strand_id
1 'polypeptide(L)'
;MSSPYLHDSNAPNLSRKGGRRRCNFAGEDRRTKLRKNPSSGGEDGFKPFATNDLLASSKPQTHSQNPSASSERRRSEAEMSGSGGAMRVFPRPVTFVTGNAKKLEEVRAILGQSIPFQSLKLDLPELQGEPEEISKEKARLAAVQVNGPVLVEDTCLCFNALNGLPGPYIKWFLQKTGHEGLNNLLKAYEDKSAYAMCIFSLALGPEDEPITFVGKTPGKIVPARGPTDFGWDPIFEPEGYEQTYAEMPKEEKNKISHRSRALSLVKAHFASAGYIFQTDGSA
;
A
#
# COMPACT_ATOMS: atom_id res chain seq x y z
N MET A 1 19.38 -29.30 -67.60
CA MET A 1 18.66 -30.51 -68.03
C MET A 1 17.34 -30.56 -67.27
N SER A 2 16.25 -30.93 -67.96
CA SER A 2 14.99 -31.53 -67.49
C SER A 2 14.17 -30.90 -66.32
N SER A 3 12.90 -30.63 -66.64
CA SER A 3 11.73 -30.37 -65.75
C SER A 3 11.08 -31.71 -65.30
N PRO A 4 9.87 -31.83 -64.70
CA PRO A 4 8.94 -30.89 -64.02
C PRO A 4 8.37 -31.44 -62.66
N TYR A 5 7.31 -30.79 -62.12
CA TYR A 5 6.06 -31.29 -61.45
C TYR A 5 5.56 -30.16 -60.48
N LEU A 6 4.45 -29.43 -60.73
CA LEU A 6 3.01 -29.75 -60.49
C LEU A 6 2.74 -30.06 -58.99
N HIS A 7 1.68 -29.64 -58.27
CA HIS A 7 0.37 -28.95 -58.48
C HIS A 7 -0.15 -28.56 -57.04
N ASP A 8 -1.11 -27.66 -56.73
CA ASP A 8 -1.91 -26.66 -57.47
C ASP A 8 -2.61 -25.63 -56.49
N SER A 9 -3.71 -25.01 -56.95
CA SER A 9 -4.83 -24.26 -56.33
C SER A 9 -5.19 -24.48 -54.82
N ASN A 10 -5.80 -23.52 -54.10
CA ASN A 10 -7.01 -22.80 -54.52
C ASN A 10 -7.34 -21.52 -53.71
N ALA A 11 -7.86 -20.49 -54.39
CA ALA A 11 -8.56 -19.35 -53.79
C ALA A 11 -9.54 -18.74 -54.82
N PRO A 12 -10.78 -18.39 -54.45
CA PRO A 12 -11.61 -17.50 -55.25
C PRO A 12 -11.79 -16.11 -54.60
N ASN A 13 -11.62 -15.11 -55.45
CA ASN A 13 -11.74 -13.69 -55.17
C ASN A 13 -13.22 -13.24 -55.29
N LEU A 14 -13.73 -12.39 -54.40
CA LEU A 14 -15.07 -11.80 -54.54
C LEU A 14 -15.09 -10.29 -54.29
N SER A 15 -15.97 -9.62 -55.03
CA SER A 15 -15.72 -8.26 -55.53
C SER A 15 -16.47 -7.15 -54.79
N ARG A 16 -16.02 -5.91 -55.05
CA ARG A 16 -16.57 -4.65 -54.53
C ARG A 16 -18.09 -4.53 -54.77
N LYS A 17 -18.85 -4.17 -53.73
CA LYS A 17 -19.99 -3.24 -53.84
C LYS A 17 -19.97 -2.24 -52.68
N GLY A 18 -20.26 -0.97 -52.97
CA GLY A 18 -20.18 0.13 -52.01
C GLY A 18 -21.47 0.34 -51.22
N GLY A 19 -21.38 1.14 -50.15
CA GLY A 19 -22.52 1.47 -49.31
C GLY A 19 -22.25 2.63 -48.35
N ARG A 20 -22.18 3.87 -48.85
CA ARG A 20 -22.31 5.07 -48.00
C ARG A 20 -23.74 5.11 -47.45
N ARG A 21 -23.94 4.91 -46.15
CA ARG A 21 -25.20 5.28 -45.47
C ARG A 21 -25.03 6.64 -44.79
N ARG A 22 -25.82 7.61 -45.25
CA ARG A 22 -26.01 8.89 -44.55
C ARG A 22 -26.87 8.63 -43.31
N CYS A 23 -26.49 9.20 -42.17
CA CYS A 23 -27.43 9.41 -41.08
C CYS A 23 -28.14 10.75 -41.32
N ASN A 24 -29.38 10.70 -41.81
CA ASN A 24 -30.31 11.82 -41.75
C ASN A 24 -31.37 11.49 -40.70
N PHE A 25 -31.46 12.30 -39.65
CA PHE A 25 -32.74 12.54 -38.98
C PHE A 25 -32.93 14.05 -38.92
N ALA A 26 -34.04 14.51 -39.50
CA ALA A 26 -34.39 15.92 -39.51
C ALA A 26 -34.88 16.33 -38.11
N GLY A 27 -34.61 17.58 -37.73
CA GLY A 27 -35.20 18.17 -36.54
C GLY A 27 -36.62 18.65 -36.79
N GLU A 28 -37.37 18.89 -35.72
CA GLU A 28 -38.57 19.72 -35.75
C GLU A 28 -38.48 20.74 -34.61
N ASP A 29 -38.52 22.03 -34.96
CA ASP A 29 -38.48 23.15 -34.02
C ASP A 29 -39.88 23.38 -33.43
N ARG A 30 -39.97 23.52 -32.09
CA ARG A 30 -41.15 24.13 -31.48
C ARG A 30 -40.81 24.95 -30.24
N ARG A 31 -40.63 26.25 -30.50
CA ARG A 31 -40.44 27.36 -29.54
C ARG A 31 -41.58 27.52 -28.52
N THR A 32 -41.25 28.22 -27.42
CA THR A 32 -42.15 28.79 -26.38
C THR A 32 -42.67 27.79 -25.31
N LYS A 33 -42.84 28.14 -24.01
CA LYS A 33 -42.77 29.43 -23.29
C LYS A 33 -42.02 29.29 -21.96
N LEU A 34 -41.36 30.37 -21.50
CA LEU A 34 -41.03 30.53 -20.07
C LEU A 34 -42.33 30.62 -19.24
N ARG A 35 -42.31 30.08 -18.02
CA ARG A 35 -43.17 30.54 -16.92
C ARG A 35 -42.32 30.83 -15.69
N LYS A 36 -42.54 32.00 -15.10
CA LYS A 36 -41.97 32.47 -13.83
C LYS A 36 -42.99 32.27 -12.71
N ASN A 37 -42.48 32.07 -11.49
CA ASN A 37 -43.08 32.49 -10.21
C ASN A 37 -44.38 31.76 -9.76
N PRO A 38 -44.79 31.85 -8.47
CA PRO A 38 -44.27 32.73 -7.42
C PRO A 38 -43.84 32.08 -6.10
N SER A 39 -43.28 32.93 -5.25
CA SER A 39 -43.01 32.74 -3.82
C SER A 39 -44.26 32.82 -2.95
N SER A 40 -44.36 31.91 -1.99
CA SER A 40 -45.00 32.07 -0.67
C SER A 40 -44.28 31.09 0.27
N GLY A 41 -43.82 31.46 1.47
CA GLY A 41 -44.51 32.31 2.44
C GLY A 41 -45.12 31.37 3.48
N GLY A 42 -44.33 31.01 4.50
CA GLY A 42 -44.67 30.02 5.51
C GLY A 42 -43.58 29.97 6.57
N GLU A 43 -43.80 30.71 7.66
CA GLU A 43 -42.96 30.67 8.86
C GLU A 43 -43.34 29.43 9.69
N ASP A 44 -42.38 28.58 10.03
CA ASP A 44 -42.53 27.61 11.10
C ASP A 44 -41.29 27.67 12.01
N GLY A 45 -41.52 28.08 13.25
CA GLY A 45 -40.46 28.49 14.16
C GLY A 45 -39.74 27.32 14.82
N PHE A 46 -38.45 27.15 14.51
CA PHE A 46 -37.58 26.25 15.28
C PHE A 46 -36.97 26.99 16.48
N LYS A 47 -37.47 26.71 17.68
CA LYS A 47 -36.95 27.29 18.93
C LYS A 47 -35.57 26.67 19.26
N PRO A 48 -34.55 27.47 19.63
CA PRO A 48 -33.35 26.92 20.25
C PRO A 48 -33.69 26.42 21.66
N PHE A 49 -33.30 25.19 22.00
CA PHE A 49 -33.33 24.74 23.39
C PHE A 49 -32.19 25.39 24.18
N ALA A 50 -32.54 25.88 25.36
CA ALA A 50 -31.65 26.67 26.19
C ALA A 50 -30.52 25.83 26.83
N THR A 51 -29.43 26.53 27.12
CA THR A 51 -28.36 26.11 28.01
C THR A 51 -28.88 25.70 29.39
N ASN A 52 -28.33 24.62 29.95
CA ASN A 52 -28.38 24.36 31.39
C ASN A 52 -26.95 24.33 31.94
N ASP A 53 -26.50 25.45 32.48
CA ASP A 53 -25.45 25.46 33.49
C ASP A 53 -25.97 24.78 34.75
N LEU A 54 -25.21 23.83 35.29
CA LEU A 54 -25.34 23.41 36.68
C LEU A 54 -23.95 23.25 37.28
N LEU A 55 -23.50 24.30 37.97
CA LEU A 55 -22.38 24.21 38.90
C LEU A 55 -22.72 23.23 40.02
N ALA A 56 -21.79 22.31 40.33
CA ALA A 56 -21.75 21.62 41.62
C ALA A 56 -20.30 21.47 42.08
N SER A 57 -19.87 22.41 42.90
CA SER A 57 -18.57 22.40 43.60
C SER A 57 -18.57 21.44 44.79
N SER A 58 -17.58 20.54 44.89
CA SER A 58 -17.19 19.97 46.19
C SER A 58 -15.81 19.30 46.22
N LYS A 59 -14.85 20.01 46.79
CA LYS A 59 -13.73 19.51 47.64
C LYS A 59 -13.74 20.41 48.90
N PRO A 60 -13.10 20.07 50.03
CA PRO A 60 -12.15 18.97 50.26
C PRO A 60 -12.46 18.10 51.49
N GLN A 61 -11.75 16.99 51.66
CA GLN A 61 -11.35 16.53 53.01
C GLN A 61 -9.89 16.08 53.01
N THR A 62 -9.13 16.58 53.98
CA THR A 62 -7.77 16.17 54.31
C THR A 62 -7.82 15.20 55.48
N HIS A 63 -7.12 14.07 55.40
CA HIS A 63 -6.60 13.45 56.62
C HIS A 63 -5.21 12.86 56.40
N SER A 64 -4.29 13.29 57.26
CA SER A 64 -2.95 12.74 57.44
C SER A 64 -3.04 11.32 58.01
N GLN A 65 -2.20 10.41 57.52
CA GLN A 65 -1.19 9.70 58.34
C GLN A 65 -0.26 8.81 57.49
N ASN A 66 1.05 9.00 57.64
CA ASN A 66 2.06 7.99 57.30
C ASN A 66 2.02 6.86 58.33
N PRO A 67 2.39 5.62 57.96
CA PRO A 67 3.68 5.15 58.50
C PRO A 67 4.54 4.30 57.54
N SER A 68 5.81 4.18 57.95
CA SER A 68 6.79 3.11 57.63
C SER A 68 7.15 2.84 56.16
N ALA A 69 8.30 3.39 55.77
CA ALA A 69 9.11 2.86 54.67
C ALA A 69 9.91 1.62 55.13
N SER A 70 9.68 0.45 54.52
CA SER A 70 10.66 -0.67 54.50
C SER A 70 10.21 -1.86 53.62
N SER A 71 10.43 -1.81 52.30
CA SER A 71 10.49 -3.03 51.44
C SER A 71 10.99 -2.79 50.00
N GLU A 72 10.86 -1.59 49.44
CA GLU A 72 11.17 -1.32 48.03
C GLU A 72 12.66 -1.06 47.73
N ARG A 73 13.53 -2.02 48.03
CA ARG A 73 14.89 -2.11 47.45
C ARG A 73 15.33 -3.56 47.28
N ARG A 74 15.02 -4.14 46.11
CA ARG A 74 15.72 -5.25 45.40
C ARG A 74 14.84 -5.79 44.26
N ARG A 75 14.81 -5.09 43.12
CA ARG A 75 14.40 -5.61 41.78
C ARG A 75 14.74 -4.58 40.69
N SER A 76 16.03 -4.28 40.56
CA SER A 76 16.56 -3.38 39.53
C SER A 76 18.04 -3.67 39.30
N GLU A 77 18.38 -4.92 38.94
CA GLU A 77 19.76 -5.34 38.58
C GLU A 77 19.80 -6.81 38.09
N ALA A 78 18.92 -7.17 37.13
CA ALA A 78 18.97 -8.48 36.46
C ALA A 78 18.11 -8.52 35.18
N GLU A 79 18.43 -7.70 34.17
CA GLU A 79 18.05 -7.96 32.75
C GLU A 79 18.80 -7.00 31.81
N MET A 80 20.12 -7.00 31.92
CA MET A 80 21.04 -6.50 30.87
C MET A 80 22.04 -7.58 30.48
N SER A 81 21.58 -8.83 30.45
CA SER A 81 22.27 -9.94 29.79
C SER A 81 22.07 -9.79 28.30
N GLY A 82 23.13 -9.46 27.56
CA GLY A 82 23.11 -9.47 26.10
C GLY A 82 22.63 -10.82 25.60
N SER A 83 21.54 -10.83 24.83
CA SER A 83 20.99 -12.05 24.26
C SER A 83 21.94 -12.61 23.21
N GLY A 84 22.81 -13.52 23.63
CA GLY A 84 23.43 -14.50 22.75
C GLY A 84 22.33 -15.41 22.20
N GLY A 85 21.57 -14.90 21.23
CA GLY A 85 20.48 -15.62 20.60
C GLY A 85 21.02 -16.90 19.98
N ALA A 86 20.40 -18.04 20.29
CA ALA A 86 20.79 -19.31 19.72
C ALA A 86 20.69 -19.23 18.19
N MET A 87 21.81 -19.47 17.52
CA MET A 87 21.98 -19.30 16.08
C MET A 87 20.99 -20.18 15.31
N ARG A 88 19.92 -19.59 14.75
CA ARG A 88 18.89 -20.34 13.99
C ARG A 88 19.44 -20.69 12.61
N VAL A 89 19.56 -21.99 12.34
CA VAL A 89 19.95 -22.53 11.03
C VAL A 89 18.69 -22.93 10.26
N PHE A 90 18.57 -22.45 9.03
CA PHE A 90 17.47 -22.74 8.12
C PHE A 90 17.97 -23.54 6.91
N PRO A 91 17.27 -24.59 6.46
CA PRO A 91 17.72 -25.46 5.38
C PRO A 91 17.50 -24.89 3.96
N ARG A 92 17.01 -23.65 3.84
CA ARG A 92 16.69 -23.00 2.56
C ARG A 92 16.68 -21.47 2.71
N PRO A 93 16.93 -20.69 1.64
CA PRO A 93 16.84 -19.22 1.67
C PRO A 93 15.42 -18.71 1.96
N VAL A 94 15.31 -17.43 2.32
CA VAL A 94 14.02 -16.76 2.55
C VAL A 94 13.20 -16.76 1.26
N THR A 95 11.94 -17.13 1.33
CA THR A 95 11.04 -17.07 0.17
C THR A 95 10.29 -15.75 0.17
N PHE A 96 10.71 -14.83 -0.71
CA PHE A 96 9.98 -13.59 -0.94
C PHE A 96 8.74 -13.86 -1.80
N VAL A 97 7.56 -13.73 -1.21
CA VAL A 97 6.29 -14.06 -1.87
C VAL A 97 5.75 -12.83 -2.61
N THR A 98 5.82 -12.86 -3.93
CA THR A 98 5.30 -11.78 -4.79
C THR A 98 4.92 -12.30 -6.18
N GLY A 99 3.82 -11.75 -6.72
CA GLY A 99 3.46 -11.90 -8.13
C GLY A 99 3.84 -10.70 -9.00
N ASN A 100 4.48 -9.67 -8.43
CA ASN A 100 4.77 -8.41 -9.12
C ASN A 100 6.26 -8.29 -9.45
N ALA A 101 6.59 -8.37 -10.75
CA ALA A 101 7.97 -8.34 -11.23
C ALA A 101 8.70 -7.02 -10.92
N LYS A 102 8.02 -5.86 -11.00
CA LYS A 102 8.62 -4.55 -10.67
C LYS A 102 8.94 -4.43 -9.18
N LYS A 103 8.05 -4.91 -8.30
CA LYS A 103 8.35 -5.03 -6.86
C LYS A 103 9.58 -5.91 -6.62
N LEU A 104 9.66 -7.07 -7.25
CA LEU A 104 10.82 -7.96 -7.15
C LEU A 104 12.11 -7.29 -7.62
N GLU A 105 12.07 -6.52 -8.71
CA GLU A 105 13.21 -5.78 -9.24
C GLU A 105 13.69 -4.67 -8.28
N GLU A 106 12.76 -3.90 -7.70
CA GLU A 106 13.07 -2.89 -6.66
C GLU A 106 13.64 -3.56 -5.39
N VAL A 107 13.05 -4.67 -4.93
CA VAL A 107 13.54 -5.45 -3.78
C VAL A 107 14.94 -6.01 -4.02
N ARG A 108 15.21 -6.58 -5.21
CA ARG A 108 16.55 -7.06 -5.59
C ARG A 108 17.58 -5.93 -5.63
N ALA A 109 17.23 -4.77 -6.20
CA ALA A 109 18.12 -3.62 -6.26
C ALA A 109 18.45 -3.06 -4.86
N ILE A 110 17.48 -3.03 -3.93
CA ILE A 110 17.68 -2.49 -2.58
C ILE A 110 18.36 -3.50 -1.65
N LEU A 111 17.94 -4.77 -1.65
CA LEU A 111 18.54 -5.81 -0.80
C LEU A 111 19.93 -6.23 -1.27
N GLY A 112 20.17 -6.30 -2.58
CA GLY A 112 21.39 -6.88 -3.14
C GLY A 112 21.62 -8.29 -2.60
N GLN A 113 22.80 -8.52 -2.03
CA GLN A 113 23.18 -9.78 -1.38
C GLN A 113 23.04 -9.74 0.16
N SER A 114 22.38 -8.72 0.74
CA SER A 114 22.29 -8.56 2.21
C SER A 114 21.56 -9.70 2.92
N ILE A 115 20.63 -10.40 2.24
CA ILE A 115 19.97 -11.62 2.73
C ILE A 115 19.87 -12.62 1.57
N PRO A 116 20.04 -13.94 1.82
CA PRO A 116 19.80 -14.96 0.80
C PRO A 116 18.29 -15.17 0.62
N PHE A 117 17.76 -14.81 -0.55
CA PHE A 117 16.33 -14.96 -0.85
C PHE A 117 16.05 -15.47 -2.26
N GLN A 118 14.98 -16.26 -2.38
CA GLN A 118 14.35 -16.67 -3.62
C GLN A 118 13.00 -15.98 -3.77
N SER A 119 12.42 -15.96 -4.97
CA SER A 119 11.08 -15.37 -5.22
C SER A 119 10.09 -16.44 -5.63
N LEU A 120 8.94 -16.52 -4.96
CA LEU A 120 7.85 -17.43 -5.29
C LEU A 120 6.55 -16.63 -5.50
N LYS A 121 5.80 -16.98 -6.55
CA LYS A 121 4.43 -16.49 -6.71
C LYS A 121 3.47 -17.48 -6.07
N LEU A 122 2.81 -17.06 -5.00
CA LEU A 122 1.66 -17.76 -4.41
C LEU A 122 0.39 -16.97 -4.67
N ASP A 123 -0.74 -17.67 -4.70
CA ASP A 123 -2.06 -17.05 -4.63
C ASP A 123 -2.46 -16.97 -3.15
N LEU A 124 -2.56 -15.74 -2.65
CA LEU A 124 -2.87 -15.43 -1.24
C LEU A 124 -4.04 -14.45 -1.22
N PRO A 125 -4.94 -14.54 -0.23
CA PRO A 125 -6.08 -13.65 -0.14
C PRO A 125 -5.63 -12.19 0.07
N GLU A 126 -6.28 -11.27 -0.64
CA GLU A 126 -6.15 -9.82 -0.41
C GLU A 126 -7.07 -9.46 0.78
N LEU A 127 -6.52 -9.55 1.98
CA LEU A 127 -7.25 -9.36 3.24
C LEU A 127 -7.69 -7.89 3.45
N GLN A 128 -8.65 -7.70 4.36
CA GLN A 128 -9.16 -6.38 4.77
C GLN A 128 -8.88 -6.15 6.25
N GLY A 129 -8.72 -4.89 6.66
CA GLY A 129 -8.37 -4.49 8.02
C GLY A 129 -7.24 -3.45 8.04
N GLU A 130 -6.54 -3.38 9.16
CA GLU A 130 -5.39 -2.49 9.31
C GLU A 130 -4.15 -3.01 8.56
N PRO A 131 -3.32 -2.13 7.96
CA PRO A 131 -2.23 -2.53 7.06
C PRO A 131 -1.22 -3.52 7.65
N GLU A 132 -0.87 -3.37 8.93
CA GLU A 132 0.10 -4.26 9.59
C GLU A 132 -0.50 -5.64 9.85
N GLU A 133 -1.76 -5.71 10.28
CA GLU A 133 -2.45 -6.98 10.53
C GLU A 133 -2.74 -7.76 9.24
N ILE A 134 -3.10 -7.06 8.15
CA ILE A 134 -3.16 -7.64 6.79
C ILE A 134 -1.82 -8.32 6.45
N SER A 135 -0.70 -7.61 6.67
CA SER A 135 0.62 -8.11 6.27
C SER A 135 1.11 -9.25 7.15
N LYS A 136 0.85 -9.22 8.46
CA LYS A 136 1.14 -10.34 9.38
C LYS A 136 0.37 -11.59 8.97
N GLU A 137 -0.93 -11.49 8.77
CA GLU A 137 -1.76 -12.65 8.44
C GLU A 137 -1.39 -13.23 7.06
N LYS A 138 -1.10 -12.36 6.09
CA LYS A 138 -0.52 -12.76 4.80
C LYS A 138 0.80 -13.53 4.97
N ALA A 139 1.66 -13.13 5.92
CA ALA A 139 2.89 -13.86 6.23
C ALA A 139 2.63 -15.22 6.89
N ARG A 140 1.66 -15.34 7.82
CA ARG A 140 1.26 -16.64 8.41
C ARG A 140 0.77 -17.60 7.32
N LEU A 141 -0.16 -17.15 6.48
CA LEU A 141 -0.70 -17.95 5.36
C LEU A 141 0.39 -18.36 4.35
N ALA A 142 1.33 -17.45 4.05
CA ALA A 142 2.49 -17.75 3.22
C ALA A 142 3.41 -18.80 3.88
N ALA A 143 3.67 -18.68 5.18
CA ALA A 143 4.57 -19.56 5.92
C ALA A 143 4.05 -20.99 5.99
N VAL A 144 2.72 -21.17 6.11
CA VAL A 144 2.05 -22.48 6.03
C VAL A 144 2.23 -23.11 4.64
N GLN A 145 1.99 -22.36 3.55
CA GLN A 145 2.12 -22.90 2.19
C GLN A 145 3.58 -23.21 1.79
N VAL A 146 4.54 -22.37 2.21
CA VAL A 146 5.97 -22.57 1.98
C VAL A 146 6.58 -23.58 2.97
N ASN A 147 5.92 -23.79 4.12
CA ASN A 147 6.42 -24.55 5.27
C ASN A 147 7.82 -24.11 5.72
N GLY A 148 8.05 -22.80 5.92
CA GLY A 148 9.37 -22.25 6.30
C GLY A 148 9.51 -20.73 6.10
N PRO A 149 10.75 -20.20 6.03
CA PRO A 149 10.99 -18.77 6.03
C PRO A 149 10.39 -18.04 4.83
N VAL A 150 9.49 -17.09 5.10
CA VAL A 150 8.82 -16.25 4.12
C VAL A 150 8.96 -14.78 4.45
N LEU A 151 9.06 -13.98 3.40
CA LEU A 151 8.94 -12.53 3.46
C LEU A 151 7.79 -12.12 2.53
N VAL A 152 6.82 -11.37 3.03
CA VAL A 152 5.72 -10.81 2.21
C VAL A 152 5.85 -9.29 2.15
N GLU A 153 5.34 -8.66 1.08
CA GLU A 153 5.28 -7.20 0.93
C GLU A 153 3.84 -6.73 0.71
N ASP A 154 3.46 -5.69 1.43
CA ASP A 154 2.27 -4.89 1.19
C ASP A 154 2.62 -3.41 0.99
N THR A 155 1.81 -2.70 0.21
CA THR A 155 2.05 -1.29 -0.13
C THR A 155 0.75 -0.51 -0.04
N CYS A 156 0.74 0.53 0.76
CA CYS A 156 -0.37 1.44 0.95
C CYS A 156 -0.03 2.82 0.41
N LEU A 157 -1.04 3.53 -0.10
CA LEU A 157 -0.99 4.98 -0.29
C LEU A 157 -2.09 5.60 0.56
N CYS A 158 -1.70 6.38 1.55
CA CYS A 158 -2.56 6.85 2.61
C CYS A 158 -2.74 8.37 2.49
N PHE A 159 -3.96 8.85 2.30
CA PHE A 159 -4.26 10.28 2.27
C PHE A 159 -4.67 10.75 3.66
N ASN A 160 -4.04 11.79 4.20
CA ASN A 160 -4.29 12.23 5.58
C ASN A 160 -5.72 12.77 5.74
N ALA A 161 -6.19 13.57 4.79
CA ALA A 161 -7.57 14.04 4.70
C ALA A 161 -8.65 12.93 4.68
N LEU A 162 -8.29 11.69 4.31
CA LEU A 162 -9.20 10.53 4.34
C LEU A 162 -8.85 9.53 5.46
N ASN A 163 -8.20 10.00 6.54
CA ASN A 163 -7.76 9.18 7.67
C ASN A 163 -6.95 7.94 7.27
N GLY A 164 -6.10 8.07 6.24
CA GLY A 164 -5.22 7.00 5.75
C GLY A 164 -5.80 6.14 4.63
N LEU A 165 -7.06 6.34 4.22
CA LEU A 165 -7.61 5.74 2.99
C LEU A 165 -6.99 6.39 1.73
N PRO A 166 -6.96 5.71 0.57
CA PRO A 166 -7.42 4.33 0.33
C PRO A 166 -6.53 3.24 0.97
N GLY A 167 -5.33 3.59 1.42
CA GLY A 167 -4.48 2.74 2.24
C GLY A 167 -4.14 1.41 1.54
N PRO A 168 -4.42 0.23 2.16
CA PRO A 168 -4.12 -1.07 1.58
C PRO A 168 -4.96 -1.34 0.32
N TYR A 169 -6.10 -0.66 0.17
CA TYR A 169 -7.02 -0.85 -0.96
C TYR A 169 -6.59 -0.09 -2.22
N ILE A 170 -5.48 0.66 -2.20
CA ILE A 170 -5.01 1.52 -3.30
C ILE A 170 -4.99 0.85 -4.68
N LYS A 171 -4.65 -0.45 -4.75
CA LYS A 171 -4.70 -1.26 -5.98
C LYS A 171 -6.08 -1.17 -6.67
N TRP A 172 -7.15 -1.34 -5.91
CA TRP A 172 -8.53 -1.34 -6.42
C TRP A 172 -8.99 0.07 -6.78
N PHE A 173 -8.67 1.06 -5.96
CA PHE A 173 -8.97 2.46 -6.25
C PHE A 173 -8.28 2.92 -7.54
N LEU A 174 -6.98 2.66 -7.70
CA LEU A 174 -6.24 2.98 -8.93
C LEU A 174 -6.85 2.28 -10.15
N GLN A 175 -7.19 0.99 -10.06
CA GLN A 175 -7.79 0.23 -11.17
C GLN A 175 -9.17 0.74 -11.59
N LYS A 176 -9.98 1.28 -10.67
CA LYS A 176 -11.36 1.72 -10.95
C LYS A 176 -11.48 3.21 -11.26
N THR A 177 -10.60 4.03 -10.70
CA THR A 177 -10.69 5.49 -10.77
C THR A 177 -9.55 6.14 -11.57
N GLY A 178 -8.44 5.43 -11.78
CA GLY A 178 -7.24 5.96 -12.42
C GLY A 178 -6.55 7.05 -11.58
N HIS A 179 -5.45 7.60 -12.11
CA HIS A 179 -4.69 8.67 -11.46
C HIS A 179 -5.49 9.97 -11.28
N GLU A 180 -6.37 10.29 -12.24
CA GLU A 180 -7.27 11.44 -12.16
C GLU A 180 -8.33 11.24 -11.08
N GLY A 181 -8.96 10.05 -11.03
CA GLY A 181 -9.96 9.75 -10.02
C GLY A 181 -9.39 9.74 -8.61
N LEU A 182 -8.17 9.24 -8.41
CA LEU A 182 -7.45 9.35 -7.12
C LEU A 182 -7.22 10.82 -6.69
N ASN A 183 -6.91 11.72 -7.63
CA ASN A 183 -6.85 13.16 -7.35
C ASN A 183 -8.24 13.73 -7.02
N ASN A 184 -9.27 13.32 -7.76
CA ASN A 184 -10.65 13.77 -7.57
C ASN A 184 -11.23 13.39 -6.20
N LEU A 185 -10.80 12.27 -5.59
CA LEU A 185 -11.16 11.90 -4.20
C LEU A 185 -10.79 13.00 -3.19
N LEU A 186 -9.70 13.72 -3.43
CA LEU A 186 -9.23 14.80 -2.56
C LEU A 186 -9.74 16.18 -2.97
N LYS A 187 -10.54 16.31 -4.02
CA LYS A 187 -10.93 17.62 -4.59
C LYS A 187 -11.66 18.54 -3.60
N ALA A 188 -12.44 17.96 -2.67
CA ALA A 188 -13.19 18.70 -1.66
C ALA A 188 -12.38 19.07 -0.39
N TYR A 189 -11.15 18.58 -0.26
CA TYR A 189 -10.29 18.78 0.92
C TYR A 189 -9.17 19.76 0.59
N GLU A 190 -8.85 20.69 1.49
CA GLU A 190 -7.68 21.56 1.32
C GLU A 190 -6.39 20.78 1.50
N ASP A 191 -6.36 19.89 2.51
CA ASP A 191 -5.24 19.00 2.77
C ASP A 191 -5.05 17.98 1.63
N LYS A 192 -3.86 18.03 1.02
CA LYS A 192 -3.39 17.06 0.01
C LYS A 192 -2.27 16.16 0.54
N SER A 193 -1.90 16.31 1.81
CA SER A 193 -0.81 15.54 2.40
C SER A 193 -1.15 14.06 2.46
N ALA A 194 -0.12 13.24 2.24
CA ALA A 194 -0.24 11.81 2.14
C ALA A 194 1.07 11.15 2.56
N TYR A 195 1.04 9.84 2.76
CA TYR A 195 2.25 9.05 2.86
C TYR A 195 2.15 7.76 2.06
N ALA A 196 3.25 7.43 1.39
CA ALA A 196 3.49 6.10 0.88
C ALA A 196 3.96 5.22 2.05
N MET A 197 3.44 4.00 2.16
CA MET A 197 3.83 3.04 3.20
C MET A 197 4.12 1.68 2.59
N CYS A 198 5.28 1.10 2.93
CA CYS A 198 5.63 -0.27 2.62
C CYS A 198 5.72 -1.05 3.92
N ILE A 199 5.15 -2.25 3.92
CA ILE A 199 5.18 -3.16 5.05
C ILE A 199 5.80 -4.46 4.53
N PHE A 200 6.87 -4.91 5.18
CA PHE A 200 7.35 -6.28 5.04
C PHE A 200 7.00 -7.06 6.30
N SER A 201 6.49 -8.27 6.16
CA SER A 201 6.30 -9.18 7.29
C SER A 201 7.08 -10.47 7.06
N LEU A 202 7.91 -10.83 8.04
CA LEU A 202 8.79 -12.00 8.05
C LEU A 202 8.22 -13.05 8.99
N ALA A 203 7.88 -14.23 8.49
CA ALA A 203 7.64 -15.41 9.32
C ALA A 203 8.73 -16.44 9.05
N LEU A 204 9.29 -17.05 10.09
CA LEU A 204 10.42 -17.99 9.98
C LEU A 204 9.97 -19.44 9.77
N GLY A 205 8.68 -19.73 10.00
CA GLY A 205 8.02 -21.01 9.83
C GLY A 205 6.50 -20.87 10.11
N PRO A 206 5.71 -21.94 9.92
CA PRO A 206 4.25 -21.90 10.10
C PRO A 206 3.79 -21.45 11.49
N GLU A 207 4.54 -21.80 12.53
CA GLU A 207 4.23 -21.52 13.95
C GLU A 207 5.01 -20.32 14.52
N ASP A 208 5.86 -19.67 13.73
CA ASP A 208 6.62 -18.48 14.16
C ASP A 208 5.76 -17.21 13.96
N GLU A 209 5.55 -16.43 15.01
CA GLU A 209 4.80 -15.16 14.91
C GLU A 209 5.52 -14.15 13.98
N PRO A 210 4.82 -13.52 13.01
CA PRO A 210 5.47 -12.65 12.04
C PRO A 210 6.05 -11.37 12.64
N ILE A 211 7.26 -11.03 12.21
CA ILE A 211 7.93 -9.76 12.54
C ILE A 211 7.67 -8.77 11.41
N THR A 212 7.07 -7.61 11.75
CA THR A 212 6.66 -6.58 10.77
C THR A 212 7.64 -5.40 10.74
N PHE A 213 7.97 -4.95 9.54
CA PHE A 213 8.89 -3.85 9.25
C PHE A 213 8.19 -2.79 8.40
N VAL A 214 7.98 -1.60 8.97
CA VAL A 214 7.20 -0.53 8.33
C VAL A 214 8.11 0.61 7.90
N GLY A 215 8.06 0.97 6.62
CA GLY A 215 8.71 2.15 6.07
C GLY A 215 7.67 3.10 5.50
N LYS A 216 7.73 4.38 5.91
CA LYS A 216 6.84 5.45 5.43
C LYS A 216 7.64 6.55 4.76
N THR A 217 7.11 7.15 3.70
CA THR A 217 7.61 8.39 3.10
C THR A 217 6.47 9.41 3.06
N PRO A 218 6.57 10.54 3.77
CA PRO A 218 5.61 11.63 3.67
C PRO A 218 5.71 12.33 2.31
N GLY A 219 4.64 13.02 1.93
CA GLY A 219 4.52 13.75 0.68
C GLY A 219 3.12 14.31 0.50
N LYS A 220 2.73 14.56 -0.74
CA LYS A 220 1.40 15.05 -1.10
C LYS A 220 0.90 14.46 -2.41
N ILE A 221 -0.40 14.49 -2.60
CA ILE A 221 -1.06 14.07 -3.84
C ILE A 221 -1.14 15.24 -4.81
N VAL A 222 -0.74 14.99 -6.05
CA VAL A 222 -0.66 15.97 -7.13
C VAL A 222 -1.27 15.41 -8.43
N PRO A 223 -1.68 16.30 -9.37
CA PRO A 223 -2.03 15.88 -10.72
C PRO A 223 -0.92 15.04 -11.36
N ALA A 224 -1.31 14.02 -12.12
CA ALA A 224 -0.38 13.00 -12.61
C ALA A 224 0.73 13.58 -13.50
N ARG A 225 1.99 13.25 -13.19
CA ARG A 225 3.18 13.57 -14.00
C ARG A 225 4.10 12.37 -14.13
N GLY A 226 4.92 12.33 -15.19
CA GLY A 226 5.80 11.22 -15.50
C GLY A 226 5.10 9.97 -16.08
N PRO A 227 5.83 8.85 -16.28
CA PRO A 227 5.30 7.62 -16.86
C PRO A 227 4.25 6.94 -16.00
N THR A 228 3.12 6.54 -16.59
CA THR A 228 1.98 5.92 -15.89
C THR A 228 2.06 4.40 -15.77
N ASP A 229 3.24 3.81 -15.99
CA ASP A 229 3.46 2.37 -16.14
C ASP A 229 3.71 1.64 -14.80
N PHE A 230 3.83 2.37 -13.68
CA PHE A 230 3.99 1.77 -12.35
C PHE A 230 3.09 2.41 -11.29
N GLY A 231 1.95 1.77 -11.05
CA GLY A 231 1.12 2.05 -9.88
C GLY A 231 0.65 3.50 -9.81
N TRP A 232 0.72 4.07 -8.61
CA TRP A 232 0.28 5.43 -8.28
C TRP A 232 1.45 6.43 -8.21
N ASP A 233 2.68 6.01 -8.53
CA ASP A 233 3.87 6.87 -8.56
C ASP A 233 3.67 8.23 -9.27
N PRO A 234 2.89 8.34 -10.38
CA PRO A 234 2.64 9.62 -11.05
C PRO A 234 1.93 10.69 -10.23
N ILE A 235 1.22 10.34 -9.16
CA ILE A 235 0.42 11.28 -8.37
C ILE A 235 0.99 11.55 -6.99
N PHE A 236 2.15 10.97 -6.64
CA PHE A 236 2.77 11.12 -5.33
C PHE A 236 4.07 11.91 -5.45
N GLU A 237 4.08 13.11 -4.87
CA GLU A 237 5.24 13.98 -4.75
C GLU A 237 5.78 13.84 -3.31
N PRO A 238 6.95 13.22 -3.09
CA PRO A 238 7.53 13.03 -1.77
C PRO A 238 8.01 14.37 -1.18
N GLU A 239 7.96 14.48 0.15
CA GLU A 239 8.41 15.68 0.85
C GLU A 239 9.90 15.98 0.58
N GLY A 240 10.20 17.26 0.27
CA GLY A 240 11.54 17.72 -0.09
C GLY A 240 11.87 17.65 -1.59
N TYR A 241 10.93 17.25 -2.45
CA TYR A 241 11.12 17.14 -3.90
C TYR A 241 9.98 17.82 -4.67
N GLU A 242 10.26 18.26 -5.90
CA GLU A 242 9.26 18.78 -6.85
C GLU A 242 8.87 17.75 -7.93
N GLN A 243 9.56 16.61 -7.96
CA GLN A 243 9.30 15.49 -8.88
C GLN A 243 8.34 14.49 -8.23
N THR A 244 7.40 13.94 -8.99
CA THR A 244 6.66 12.74 -8.56
C THR A 244 7.57 11.51 -8.56
N TYR A 245 7.20 10.44 -7.85
CA TYR A 245 7.95 9.18 -7.91
C TYR A 245 8.14 8.62 -9.33
N ALA A 246 7.24 8.93 -10.27
CA ALA A 246 7.37 8.52 -11.67
C ALA A 246 8.37 9.39 -12.44
N GLU A 247 8.56 10.65 -12.05
CA GLU A 247 9.55 11.57 -12.65
C GLU A 247 10.96 11.38 -12.08
N MET A 248 11.11 10.67 -10.95
CA MET A 248 12.41 10.41 -10.31
C MET A 248 13.18 9.27 -11.01
N PRO A 249 14.51 9.41 -11.20
CA PRO A 249 15.39 8.28 -11.47
C PRO A 249 15.26 7.20 -10.39
N LYS A 250 15.36 5.93 -10.80
CA LYS A 250 15.13 4.78 -9.91
C LYS A 250 16.09 4.79 -8.71
N GLU A 251 17.33 5.20 -8.92
CA GLU A 251 18.39 5.30 -7.93
C GLU A 251 18.07 6.38 -6.88
N GLU A 252 17.54 7.52 -7.30
CA GLU A 252 17.12 8.61 -6.40
C GLU A 252 15.87 8.25 -5.61
N LYS A 253 14.86 7.69 -6.29
CA LYS A 253 13.66 7.13 -5.64
C LYS A 253 14.07 6.12 -4.55
N ASN A 254 15.01 5.22 -4.87
CA ASN A 254 15.49 4.20 -3.94
C ASN A 254 16.24 4.75 -2.71
N LYS A 255 16.70 6.00 -2.69
CA LYS A 255 17.27 6.60 -1.45
C LYS A 255 16.19 6.97 -0.43
N ILE A 256 15.03 7.42 -0.91
CA ILE A 256 13.96 7.98 -0.06
C ILE A 256 12.74 7.08 0.11
N SER A 257 12.60 6.03 -0.72
CA SER A 257 11.35 5.29 -0.82
C SER A 257 10.94 4.59 0.48
N HIS A 258 9.63 4.57 0.70
CA HIS A 258 8.95 3.83 1.74
C HIS A 258 9.40 2.35 1.78
N ARG A 259 9.61 1.73 0.62
CA ARG A 259 10.18 0.37 0.52
C ARG A 259 11.62 0.29 0.99
N SER A 260 12.48 1.23 0.58
CA SER A 260 13.88 1.26 1.00
C SER A 260 14.03 1.44 2.51
N ARG A 261 13.17 2.29 3.10
CA ARG A 261 13.08 2.49 4.56
C ARG A 261 12.69 1.18 5.26
N ALA A 262 11.66 0.48 4.76
CA ALA A 262 11.23 -0.81 5.31
C ALA A 262 12.32 -1.91 5.16
N LEU A 263 12.95 -2.03 3.99
CA LEU A 263 14.03 -2.99 3.74
C LEU A 263 15.29 -2.71 4.56
N SER A 264 15.54 -1.46 4.94
CA SER A 264 16.65 -1.12 5.85
C SER A 264 16.43 -1.70 7.25
N LEU A 265 15.17 -1.73 7.73
CA LEU A 265 14.81 -2.40 8.98
C LEU A 265 14.95 -3.93 8.85
N VAL A 266 14.52 -4.52 7.72
CA VAL A 266 14.74 -5.95 7.43
C VAL A 266 16.24 -6.28 7.47
N LYS A 267 17.11 -5.48 6.84
CA LYS A 267 18.57 -5.68 6.89
C LYS A 267 19.13 -5.61 8.31
N ALA A 268 18.73 -4.61 9.09
CA ALA A 268 19.16 -4.44 10.48
C ALA A 268 18.74 -5.63 11.36
N HIS A 269 17.53 -6.17 11.14
CA HIS A 269 17.05 -7.37 11.80
C HIS A 269 17.90 -8.60 11.46
N PHE A 270 18.13 -8.87 10.18
CA PHE A 270 18.94 -10.03 9.77
C PHE A 270 20.40 -9.93 10.26
N ALA A 271 20.96 -8.73 10.29
CA ALA A 271 22.32 -8.50 10.79
C ALA A 271 22.47 -8.72 12.31
N SER A 272 21.40 -8.56 13.09
CA SER A 272 21.41 -8.75 14.55
C SER A 272 20.88 -10.12 15.00
N ALA A 273 20.00 -10.76 14.23
CA ALA A 273 19.32 -11.99 14.63
C ALA A 273 20.14 -13.29 14.45
N GLY A 274 21.31 -13.24 13.82
CA GLY A 274 22.21 -14.40 13.71
C GLY A 274 21.63 -15.57 12.91
N TYR A 275 20.82 -15.29 11.89
CA TYR A 275 20.27 -16.35 11.03
C TYR A 275 21.32 -16.91 10.08
N ILE A 276 21.45 -18.24 10.04
CA ILE A 276 22.22 -18.94 9.02
C ILE A 276 21.24 -19.63 8.07
N PHE A 277 21.47 -19.44 6.77
CA PHE A 277 20.74 -20.16 5.73
C PHE A 277 21.70 -21.11 5.02
N GLN A 278 21.35 -22.38 4.99
CA GLN A 278 22.02 -23.35 4.13
C GLN A 278 21.59 -23.04 2.70
N THR A 279 22.45 -22.34 1.97
CA THR A 279 22.36 -22.19 0.52
C THR A 279 23.10 -23.35 -0.11
N ASP A 280 22.37 -24.24 -0.77
CA ASP A 280 22.97 -25.43 -1.39
C ASP A 280 24.08 -25.03 -2.36
N GLY A 281 25.29 -25.48 -2.07
CA GLY A 281 26.47 -25.24 -2.88
C GLY A 281 26.53 -26.19 -4.07
N SER A 282 25.82 -25.86 -5.16
CA SER A 282 26.08 -26.42 -6.48
C SER A 282 26.17 -25.30 -7.51
N ALA A 283 27.35 -25.17 -8.13
CA ALA A 283 27.67 -24.25 -9.22
C ALA A 283 27.00 -24.66 -10.55
#